data_AF-A0A833EBH4-F1
#
_entry.id   AF-A0A833EBH4-F1
#
_cell.length_a   1.000
_cell.length_b   1.000
_cell.length_c   1.000
_cell.angle_alpha   90.00
_cell.angle_beta   90.00
_cell.angle_gamma   90.00
#
_symmetry.space_group_name_H-M   'P 1'
#
loop_
_entity.id
_entity.type
_entity.pdbx_description
1 polymer ?
#
loop_
_entity_poly.entity_id
_entity_poly.type
_entity_poly.pdbx_seq_one_letter_code
_entity_poly.pdbx_strand_id
1 'polypeptide(L)'
;MSLLEATPDAASTTPPVSVRLISYTRDAPRLVAAAARITVSKKPVEKAWEMQPSDIEKWIRELVRRGHGSPLEHAVYTFEAVCSRVCSHQLVRHRIASYTQQSMRYTEGFLRSMVLEICSILGVDCPEKPSSSADYTVYGSALSRAAELVQQALAEESSRVHVDGIVVAVSKAYVINPKWNMDTVLHQIRVHLSATAAYYEMLAKGVPREDARLVLPHAVRTRVVFTMNARELLESFLPLRMCSHAQWEIRMLAWSVYDQLVKVHPEIFQYAGPRCVLQENRVRVEPCSLDAYLLGQCVFTIERCPELVPRKGIQNCLRYARDSSRYAEDKTASA
;
A
#
# COMPACT_ATOMS: atom_id res chain seq x y z
N MET A 1 23.36 -14.06 -30.75
CA MET A 1 21.88 -14.04 -30.65
C MET A 1 21.49 -14.58 -29.28
N SER A 2 21.46 -13.71 -28.27
CA SER A 2 20.93 -14.04 -26.95
C SER A 2 19.56 -13.36 -26.86
N LEU A 3 18.50 -14.13 -27.14
CA LEU A 3 17.11 -13.74 -26.90
C LEU A 3 16.88 -13.90 -25.39
N LEU A 4 17.24 -12.88 -24.63
CA LEU A 4 16.72 -12.68 -23.28
C LEU A 4 15.30 -12.16 -23.44
N GLU A 5 14.34 -13.07 -23.50
CA GLU A 5 12.93 -12.73 -23.50
C GLU A 5 12.60 -11.99 -22.20
N ALA A 6 11.95 -10.84 -22.37
CA ALA A 6 11.55 -9.96 -21.28
C ALA A 6 10.58 -10.69 -20.35
N THR A 7 10.78 -10.53 -19.04
CA THR A 7 9.67 -10.64 -18.09
C THR A 7 8.52 -9.77 -18.62
N PRO A 8 7.23 -10.14 -18.51
CA PRO A 8 6.13 -9.21 -18.74
C PRO A 8 6.47 -7.93 -18.01
N ASP A 9 6.50 -6.81 -18.74
CA ASP A 9 6.86 -5.52 -18.14
C ASP A 9 6.09 -5.36 -16.84
N ALA A 10 6.71 -4.81 -15.80
CA ALA A 10 6.01 -4.45 -14.57
C ALA A 10 4.77 -3.55 -14.86
N ALA A 11 4.72 -2.94 -16.05
CA ALA A 11 3.58 -2.20 -16.62
C ALA A 11 2.37 -3.07 -17.03
N SER A 12 2.52 -4.39 -17.21
CA SER A 12 1.45 -5.32 -17.64
C SER A 12 0.65 -5.90 -16.46
N THR A 13 1.20 -5.91 -15.25
CA THR A 13 0.53 -6.46 -14.06
C THR A 13 -0.21 -5.39 -13.27
N THR A 14 -1.25 -5.80 -12.53
CA THR A 14 -1.99 -4.84 -11.69
C THR A 14 -1.06 -4.31 -10.59
N PRO A 15 -0.98 -2.98 -10.37
CA PRO A 15 -0.13 -2.41 -9.32
C PRO A 15 -0.34 -3.11 -7.96
N PRO A 16 0.74 -3.45 -7.23
CA PRO A 16 0.63 -4.16 -5.94
C PRO A 16 -0.27 -3.45 -4.94
N VAL A 17 -0.22 -2.11 -4.95
CA VAL A 17 -1.01 -1.24 -4.08
C VAL A 17 -1.65 -0.14 -4.91
N SER A 18 -2.88 0.23 -4.57
CA SER A 18 -3.54 1.46 -5.03
C SER A 18 -4.08 2.20 -3.82
N VAL A 19 -3.93 3.54 -3.80
CA VAL A 19 -4.45 4.42 -2.75
C VAL A 19 -5.10 5.63 -3.40
N ARG A 20 -6.31 5.98 -2.93
CA ARG A 20 -7.06 7.16 -3.35
C ARG A 20 -7.62 7.88 -2.14
N LEU A 21 -7.40 9.18 -2.04
CA LEU A 21 -8.08 10.01 -1.05
C LEU A 21 -9.55 10.18 -1.45
N ILE A 22 -10.47 9.79 -0.58
CA ILE A 22 -11.93 9.85 -0.82
C ILE A 22 -12.53 11.12 -0.21
N SER A 23 -12.09 11.46 1.00
CA SER A 23 -12.65 12.57 1.77
C SER A 23 -11.59 13.14 2.70
N TYR A 24 -11.64 14.44 2.97
CA TYR A 24 -10.77 15.11 3.92
C TYR A 24 -11.40 16.41 4.43
N THR A 25 -10.86 16.91 5.53
CA THR A 25 -11.25 18.21 6.11
C THR A 25 -10.72 19.36 5.26
N ARG A 26 -11.57 20.03 4.46
CA ARG A 26 -11.15 20.96 3.38
C ARG A 26 -10.20 22.09 3.80
N ASP A 27 -10.40 22.68 4.97
CA ASP A 27 -9.61 23.82 5.46
C ASP A 27 -8.79 23.41 6.69
N ALA A 28 -8.22 22.21 6.64
CA ALA A 28 -7.47 21.64 7.77
C ALA A 28 -6.34 22.55 8.27
N PRO A 29 -5.52 23.20 7.41
CA PRO A 29 -4.44 24.07 7.89
C PRO A 29 -4.96 25.19 8.80
N ARG A 30 -6.02 25.89 8.40
CA ARG A 30 -6.65 26.95 9.21
C ARG A 30 -7.27 26.38 10.48
N LEU A 31 -8.01 25.28 10.39
CA LEU A 31 -8.63 24.62 11.54
C LEU A 31 -7.60 24.24 12.61
N VAL A 32 -6.51 23.59 12.20
CA VAL A 32 -5.41 23.18 13.07
C VAL A 32 -4.74 24.39 13.71
N ALA A 33 -4.43 25.42 12.90
CA ALA A 33 -3.79 26.64 13.39
C ALA A 33 -4.68 27.41 14.38
N ALA A 34 -5.98 27.53 14.10
CA ALA A 34 -6.95 28.16 14.99
C ALA A 34 -7.08 27.39 16.31
N ALA A 35 -7.22 26.06 16.26
CA ALA A 35 -7.29 25.19 17.43
C ALA A 35 -6.03 25.32 18.32
N ALA A 36 -4.84 25.37 17.71
CA ALA A 36 -3.60 25.60 18.42
C ALA A 36 -3.56 26.99 19.07
N ARG A 37 -3.93 28.03 18.33
CA ARG A 37 -3.90 29.42 18.79
C ARG A 37 -4.81 29.67 19.99
N ILE A 38 -5.97 29.00 20.06
CA ILE A 38 -6.93 29.11 21.18
C ILE A 38 -6.27 28.78 22.52
N THR A 39 -5.29 27.88 22.54
CA THR A 39 -4.64 27.44 23.79
C THR A 39 -3.79 28.53 24.47
N VAL A 40 -3.37 29.56 23.73
CA VAL A 40 -2.42 30.59 24.22
C VAL A 40 -2.84 32.03 23.91
N SER A 41 -3.81 32.24 23.01
CA SER A 41 -4.26 33.57 22.62
C SER A 41 -5.14 34.20 23.71
N LYS A 42 -4.81 35.44 24.09
CA LYS A 42 -5.67 36.29 24.94
C LYS A 42 -6.83 36.95 24.16
N LYS A 43 -6.85 36.83 22.83
CA LYS A 43 -7.92 37.36 21.98
C LYS A 43 -9.18 36.47 22.06
N PRO A 44 -10.39 37.02 21.84
CA PRO A 44 -11.62 36.23 21.77
C PRO A 44 -11.55 35.10 20.74
N VAL A 45 -12.26 33.99 21.02
CA VAL A 45 -12.23 32.74 20.22
C VAL A 45 -12.76 32.95 18.81
N GLU A 46 -13.69 33.89 18.62
CA GLU A 46 -14.29 34.25 17.35
C GLU A 46 -13.23 34.75 16.36
N LYS A 47 -12.20 35.43 16.88
CA LYS A 47 -11.08 35.91 16.07
C LYS A 47 -10.07 34.80 15.76
N ALA A 48 -10.14 33.62 16.39
CA ALA A 48 -9.15 32.55 16.22
C ALA A 48 -9.00 32.12 14.75
N TRP A 49 -10.10 32.21 14.00
CA TRP A 49 -10.20 31.87 12.58
C TRP A 49 -9.66 32.95 11.64
N GLU A 50 -9.60 34.20 12.10
CA GLU A 50 -9.04 35.32 11.37
C GLU A 50 -7.51 35.22 11.38
N MET A 51 -6.96 34.62 10.31
CA MET A 51 -5.52 34.36 10.16
C MET A 51 -5.10 34.57 8.71
N GLN A 52 -3.97 35.23 8.51
CA GLN A 52 -3.33 35.29 7.19
C GLN A 52 -2.67 33.95 6.89
N PRO A 53 -2.49 33.57 5.61
CA PRO A 53 -1.82 32.32 5.23
C PRO A 53 -0.44 32.15 5.88
N SER A 54 0.35 33.23 5.98
CA SER A 54 1.66 33.22 6.64
C SER A 54 1.58 32.88 8.14
N ASP A 55 0.51 33.31 8.81
CA ASP A 55 0.30 32.98 10.22
C ASP A 55 -0.03 31.49 10.36
N ILE A 56 -0.89 30.96 9.49
CA ILE A 56 -1.28 29.54 9.48
C ILE A 56 -0.04 28.65 9.34
N GLU A 57 0.82 28.94 8.36
CA GLU A 57 2.05 28.18 8.15
C GLU A 57 2.98 28.23 9.38
N LYS A 58 3.13 29.41 9.98
CA LYS A 58 3.94 29.59 11.20
C LYS A 58 3.41 28.75 12.36
N TRP A 59 2.09 28.73 12.57
CA TRP A 59 1.47 27.90 13.62
C TRP A 59 1.69 26.41 13.35
N ILE A 60 1.44 25.94 12.13
CA ILE A 60 1.63 24.52 11.78
C ILE A 60 3.10 24.10 11.93
N ARG A 61 4.04 24.92 11.44
CA ARG A 61 5.48 24.67 11.58
C ARG A 61 5.88 24.52 13.05
N GLU A 62 5.36 25.40 13.91
CA GLU A 62 5.65 25.36 15.34
C GLU A 62 5.02 24.15 16.04
N LEU A 63 3.82 23.72 15.64
CA LEU A 63 3.19 22.50 16.15
C LEU A 63 4.03 21.26 15.85
N VAL A 64 4.48 21.13 14.59
CA VAL A 64 5.34 20.01 14.16
C VAL A 64 6.66 20.02 14.93
N ARG A 65 7.31 21.18 15.04
CA ARG A 65 8.59 21.35 15.74
C ARG A 65 8.48 20.98 17.22
N ARG A 66 7.44 21.45 17.92
CA ARG A 66 7.23 21.19 19.35
C ARG A 66 6.65 19.81 19.65
N GLY A 67 6.20 19.07 18.64
CA GLY A 67 5.43 17.84 18.85
C GLY A 67 4.10 18.09 19.56
N HIS A 68 3.49 19.26 19.37
CA HIS A 68 2.17 19.57 19.92
C HIS A 68 1.10 18.98 19.00
N GLY A 69 0.89 17.67 19.10
CA GLY A 69 0.07 16.92 18.15
C GLY A 69 -1.44 17.05 18.31
N SER A 70 -1.96 17.50 19.46
CA SER A 70 -3.43 17.48 19.69
C SER A 70 -4.25 18.34 18.73
N PRO A 71 -3.82 19.54 18.28
CA PRO A 71 -4.58 20.31 17.30
C PRO A 71 -4.69 19.61 15.94
N LEU A 72 -3.74 18.74 15.58
CA LEU A 72 -3.77 17.95 14.34
C LEU A 72 -4.91 16.91 14.32
N GLU A 73 -5.46 16.54 15.48
CA GLU A 73 -6.53 15.56 15.56
C GLU A 73 -7.85 16.05 14.96
N HIS A 74 -8.04 17.37 14.83
CA HIS A 74 -9.21 17.97 14.21
C HIS A 74 -9.26 17.79 12.68
N ALA A 75 -8.13 17.48 12.05
CA ALA A 75 -8.06 17.25 10.61
C ALA A 75 -8.17 15.76 10.31
N VAL A 76 -9.21 15.34 9.59
CA VAL A 76 -9.51 13.94 9.28
C VAL A 76 -9.40 13.67 7.77
N TYR A 77 -8.84 12.50 7.42
CA TYR A 77 -8.60 12.03 6.05
C TYR A 77 -9.07 10.58 5.89
N THR A 78 -9.80 10.31 4.82
CA THR A 78 -10.33 9.00 4.49
C THR A 78 -9.80 8.54 3.14
N PHE A 79 -9.24 7.34 3.09
CA PHE A 79 -8.63 6.74 1.92
C PHE A 79 -9.34 5.45 1.54
N GLU A 80 -9.39 5.17 0.24
CA GLU A 80 -9.60 3.84 -0.30
C GLU A 80 -8.23 3.26 -0.64
N ALA A 81 -7.95 2.04 -0.20
CA ALA A 81 -6.78 1.30 -0.62
C ALA A 81 -7.14 -0.11 -1.12
N VAL A 82 -6.38 -0.58 -2.10
CA VAL A 82 -6.32 -1.98 -2.51
C VAL A 82 -4.91 -2.48 -2.24
N CYS A 83 -4.80 -3.57 -1.46
CA CYS A 83 -3.56 -4.23 -1.10
C CYS A 83 -3.83 -5.70 -0.77
N SER A 84 -2.82 -6.47 -0.36
CA SER A 84 -2.95 -7.85 0.11
C SER A 84 -3.59 -7.92 1.51
N ARG A 85 -4.10 -9.10 1.88
CA ARG A 85 -4.51 -9.36 3.27
C ARG A 85 -3.33 -9.24 4.23
N VAL A 86 -2.11 -9.65 3.85
CA VAL A 86 -0.88 -9.47 4.65
C VAL A 86 -0.67 -7.98 4.98
N CYS A 87 -0.73 -7.11 3.97
CA CYS A 87 -0.57 -5.67 4.18
C CYS A 87 -1.69 -5.09 5.03
N SER A 88 -2.94 -5.46 4.77
CA SER A 88 -4.08 -5.00 5.58
C SER A 88 -3.95 -5.40 7.05
N HIS A 89 -3.39 -6.57 7.35
CA HIS A 89 -3.16 -7.05 8.72
C HIS A 89 -2.09 -6.24 9.46
N GLN A 90 -1.14 -5.62 8.74
CA GLN A 90 -0.21 -4.65 9.30
C GLN A 90 -0.87 -3.27 9.48
N LEU A 91 -1.71 -2.85 8.52
CA LEU A 91 -2.41 -1.56 8.53
C LEU A 91 -3.34 -1.44 9.74
N VAL A 92 -4.19 -2.45 10.00
CA VAL A 92 -5.18 -2.41 11.10
C VAL A 92 -4.56 -2.40 12.50
N ARG A 93 -3.23 -2.53 12.63
CA ARG A 93 -2.51 -2.36 13.90
C ARG A 93 -2.45 -0.90 14.36
N HIS A 94 -2.73 0.05 13.45
CA HIS A 94 -2.91 1.46 13.78
C HIS A 94 -4.32 1.67 14.34
N ARG A 95 -4.42 1.76 15.67
CA ARG A 95 -5.71 1.71 16.39
C ARG A 95 -6.46 3.05 16.44
N ILE A 96 -5.76 4.17 16.20
CA ILE A 96 -6.38 5.51 16.12
C ILE A 96 -6.83 5.74 14.68
N ALA A 97 -7.74 4.88 14.23
CA ALA A 97 -8.24 4.86 12.88
C ALA A 97 -9.59 4.13 12.81
N SER A 98 -10.34 4.36 11.75
CA SER A 98 -11.55 3.59 11.43
C SER A 98 -11.32 2.80 10.15
N TYR A 99 -11.79 1.55 10.10
CA TYR A 99 -11.59 0.65 8.96
C TYR A 99 -12.92 0.05 8.48
N THR A 100 -13.09 -0.04 7.17
CA THR A 100 -14.13 -0.85 6.53
C THR A 100 -13.46 -1.67 5.45
N GLN A 101 -13.40 -2.98 5.65
CA GLN A 101 -12.69 -3.90 4.77
C GLN A 101 -13.66 -4.82 4.05
N GLN A 102 -13.41 -5.07 2.77
CA GLN A 102 -14.15 -6.05 2.00
C GLN A 102 -14.15 -7.40 2.71
N SER A 103 -15.32 -8.04 2.87
CA SER A 103 -15.46 -9.32 3.57
C SER A 103 -15.45 -10.51 2.60
N MET A 104 -14.53 -11.45 2.80
CA MET A 104 -14.49 -12.72 2.06
C MET A 104 -15.63 -13.68 2.44
N ARG A 105 -16.48 -13.34 3.41
CA ARG A 105 -17.70 -14.09 3.71
C ARG A 105 -18.78 -13.84 2.65
N TYR A 106 -18.81 -12.63 2.10
CA TYR A 106 -19.89 -12.15 1.25
C TYR A 106 -19.47 -11.92 -0.20
N THR A 107 -18.19 -11.61 -0.46
CA THR A 107 -17.72 -11.23 -1.79
C THR A 107 -16.38 -11.84 -2.16
N GLU A 108 -16.30 -12.24 -3.42
CA GLU A 108 -15.16 -12.86 -4.09
C GLU A 108 -14.77 -12.09 -5.37
N GLY A 109 -15.10 -10.80 -5.46
CA GLY A 109 -15.00 -10.03 -6.72
C GLY A 109 -13.62 -10.06 -7.39
N PHE A 110 -12.54 -10.03 -6.61
CA PHE A 110 -11.17 -10.14 -7.14
C PHE A 110 -10.89 -11.56 -7.68
N LEU A 111 -11.22 -12.60 -6.92
CA LEU A 111 -11.07 -14.00 -7.35
C LEU A 111 -11.88 -14.28 -8.61
N ARG A 112 -13.15 -13.85 -8.63
CA ARG A 112 -14.04 -14.01 -9.78
C ARG A 112 -13.49 -13.32 -11.02
N SER A 113 -12.97 -12.10 -10.89
CA SER A 113 -12.35 -11.40 -12.02
C SER A 113 -11.15 -12.15 -12.59
N MET A 114 -10.32 -12.75 -11.73
CA MET A 114 -9.20 -13.60 -12.16
C MET A 114 -9.71 -14.85 -12.86
N VAL A 115 -10.70 -15.55 -12.31
CA VAL A 115 -11.23 -16.80 -12.89
C VAL A 115 -11.82 -16.56 -14.27
N LEU A 116 -12.64 -15.52 -14.45
CA LEU A 116 -13.26 -15.22 -15.74
C LEU A 116 -12.21 -14.95 -16.84
N GLU A 117 -11.13 -14.26 -16.51
CA GLU A 117 -10.03 -14.03 -17.43
C GLU A 117 -9.23 -15.31 -17.73
N ILE A 118 -9.00 -16.16 -16.73
CA ILE A 118 -8.39 -17.48 -16.93
C ILE A 118 -9.27 -18.34 -17.85
N CYS A 119 -10.58 -18.37 -17.65
CA CYS A 119 -11.50 -19.08 -18.52
C CYS A 119 -11.43 -18.57 -19.96
N SER A 120 -11.38 -17.25 -20.15
CA SER A 120 -11.18 -16.64 -21.47
C SER A 120 -9.86 -17.05 -22.12
N ILE A 121 -8.76 -17.12 -21.35
CA ILE A 121 -7.45 -17.55 -21.85
C ILE A 121 -7.49 -19.03 -22.27
N LEU A 122 -8.18 -19.88 -21.50
CA LEU A 122 -8.26 -21.32 -21.74
C LEU A 122 -9.33 -21.73 -22.76
N GLY A 123 -10.15 -20.79 -23.25
CA GLY A 123 -11.30 -21.07 -24.10
C GLY A 123 -12.38 -21.91 -23.40
N VAL A 124 -12.53 -21.76 -22.09
CA VAL A 124 -13.54 -22.45 -21.27
C VAL A 124 -14.72 -21.51 -21.05
N ASP A 125 -15.94 -22.00 -21.32
CA ASP A 125 -17.15 -21.26 -20.99
C ASP A 125 -17.41 -21.34 -19.48
N CYS A 126 -17.40 -20.18 -18.82
CA CYS A 126 -17.53 -20.06 -17.37
C CYS A 126 -18.67 -19.11 -17.03
N PRO A 127 -19.52 -19.46 -16.03
CA PRO A 127 -20.63 -18.60 -15.64
C PRO A 127 -20.11 -17.28 -15.06
N GLU A 128 -20.69 -16.13 -15.44
CA GLU A 128 -20.24 -14.82 -14.94
C GLU A 128 -20.29 -14.69 -13.42
N LYS A 129 -21.27 -15.36 -12.79
CA LYS A 129 -21.46 -15.40 -11.35
C LYS A 129 -21.90 -16.81 -10.94
N PRO A 130 -21.03 -17.58 -10.27
CA PRO A 130 -21.38 -18.93 -9.86
C PRO A 130 -22.44 -18.91 -8.76
N SER A 131 -23.42 -19.80 -8.89
CA SER A 131 -24.58 -19.92 -8.00
C SER A 131 -24.92 -21.37 -7.64
N SER A 132 -24.44 -22.33 -8.43
CA SER A 132 -24.66 -23.76 -8.23
C SER A 132 -23.34 -24.51 -7.96
N SER A 133 -23.43 -25.74 -7.43
CA SER A 133 -22.27 -26.63 -7.30
C SER A 133 -21.57 -26.89 -8.63
N ALA A 134 -22.32 -27.02 -9.72
CA ALA A 134 -21.76 -27.23 -11.07
C ALA A 134 -20.94 -26.02 -11.52
N ASP A 135 -21.44 -24.80 -11.26
CA ASP A 135 -20.74 -23.56 -11.60
C ASP A 135 -19.38 -23.47 -10.90
N TYR A 136 -19.34 -23.81 -9.61
CA TYR A 136 -18.11 -23.83 -8.82
C TYR A 136 -17.14 -24.93 -9.30
N THR A 137 -17.65 -26.08 -9.76
CA THR A 137 -16.80 -27.12 -10.37
C THR A 137 -16.12 -26.60 -11.64
N VAL A 138 -16.84 -25.89 -12.52
CA VAL A 138 -16.25 -25.29 -13.73
C VAL A 138 -15.10 -24.33 -13.35
N TYR A 139 -15.32 -23.48 -12.36
CA TYR A 139 -14.30 -22.57 -11.83
C TYR A 139 -13.07 -23.32 -11.31
N GLY A 140 -13.27 -24.34 -10.47
CA GLY A 140 -12.20 -25.17 -9.92
C GLY A 140 -11.38 -25.85 -11.01
N SER A 141 -12.03 -26.48 -11.99
CA SER A 141 -11.37 -27.18 -13.09
C SER A 141 -10.56 -26.23 -13.99
N ALA A 142 -11.08 -25.04 -14.31
CA ALA A 142 -10.34 -24.04 -15.08
C ALA A 142 -9.06 -23.59 -14.37
N LEU A 143 -9.13 -23.36 -13.05
CA LEU A 143 -7.98 -22.98 -12.24
C LEU A 143 -6.94 -24.10 -12.11
N SER A 144 -7.38 -25.35 -11.93
CA SER A 144 -6.49 -26.52 -11.89
C SER A 144 -5.74 -26.69 -13.20
N ARG A 145 -6.43 -26.57 -14.35
CA ARG A 145 -5.79 -26.60 -15.68
C ARG A 145 -4.79 -25.46 -15.86
N ALA A 146 -5.12 -24.25 -15.40
CA ALA A 146 -4.18 -23.13 -15.43
C ALA A 146 -2.93 -23.40 -14.56
N ALA A 147 -3.11 -24.01 -13.38
CA ALA A 147 -1.99 -24.37 -12.50
C ALA A 147 -1.06 -25.40 -13.15
N GLU A 148 -1.61 -26.37 -13.90
CA GLU A 148 -0.84 -27.35 -14.66
C GLU A 148 0.00 -26.70 -15.76
N LEU A 149 -0.56 -25.75 -16.52
CA LEU A 149 0.20 -24.99 -17.52
C LEU A 149 1.36 -24.20 -16.90
N VAL A 150 1.13 -23.57 -15.75
CA VAL A 150 2.21 -22.86 -15.03
C VAL A 150 3.26 -23.85 -14.50
N GLN A 151 2.87 -25.03 -14.06
CA GLN A 151 3.80 -26.09 -13.65
C GLN A 151 4.66 -26.59 -14.83
N GLN A 152 4.09 -26.70 -16.03
CA GLN A 152 4.85 -27.02 -17.24
C GLN A 152 5.84 -25.92 -17.60
N ALA A 153 5.44 -24.65 -17.54
CA ALA A 153 6.32 -23.49 -17.78
C ALA A 153 7.45 -23.33 -16.75
N LEU A 154 7.29 -23.90 -15.55
CA LEU A 154 8.36 -24.01 -14.55
C LEU A 154 9.37 -25.10 -14.89
N ALA A 155 8.96 -26.17 -15.57
CA ALA A 155 9.82 -27.28 -15.94
C ALA A 155 10.59 -27.00 -17.25
N GLU A 156 9.96 -26.31 -18.19
CA GLU A 156 10.49 -26.06 -19.54
C GLU A 156 10.40 -24.58 -19.90
N GLU A 157 11.54 -23.92 -20.06
CA GLU A 157 11.63 -22.47 -20.28
C GLU A 157 10.96 -22.03 -21.60
N SER A 158 10.98 -22.88 -22.63
CA SER A 158 10.28 -22.67 -23.91
C SER A 158 8.76 -22.57 -23.80
N SER A 159 8.17 -23.11 -22.72
CA SER A 159 6.72 -23.12 -22.49
C SER A 159 6.22 -21.84 -21.79
N ARG A 160 7.12 -20.90 -21.47
CA ARG A 160 6.80 -19.63 -20.80
C ARG A 160 6.03 -18.64 -21.69
N VAL A 161 6.17 -18.75 -23.01
CA VAL A 161 5.51 -17.88 -24.01
C VAL A 161 3.98 -17.87 -23.86
N HIS A 162 3.39 -18.86 -23.17
CA HIS A 162 1.94 -19.02 -23.04
C HIS A 162 1.36 -18.69 -21.65
N VAL A 163 2.17 -18.29 -20.66
CA VAL A 163 1.67 -18.08 -19.27
C VAL A 163 1.56 -16.61 -18.85
N ASP A 164 2.03 -15.66 -19.65
CA ASP A 164 1.99 -14.23 -19.31
C ASP A 164 0.57 -13.73 -19.03
N GLY A 165 -0.40 -14.14 -19.85
CA GLY A 165 -1.82 -13.82 -19.62
C GLY A 165 -2.34 -14.37 -18.29
N ILE A 166 -1.88 -15.55 -17.87
CA ILE A 166 -2.25 -16.16 -16.59
C ILE A 166 -1.63 -15.36 -15.43
N VAL A 167 -0.36 -14.93 -15.55
CA VAL A 167 0.31 -14.08 -14.56
C VAL A 167 -0.47 -12.78 -14.36
N VAL A 168 -0.84 -12.12 -15.46
CA VAL A 168 -1.64 -10.88 -15.44
C VAL A 168 -3.00 -11.12 -14.78
N ALA A 169 -3.71 -12.19 -15.15
CA ALA A 169 -5.00 -12.53 -14.57
C ALA A 169 -4.91 -12.76 -13.06
N VAL A 170 -3.91 -13.52 -12.61
CA VAL A 170 -3.69 -13.82 -11.19
C VAL A 170 -3.29 -12.57 -10.42
N SER A 171 -2.55 -11.64 -11.05
CA SER A 171 -2.20 -10.35 -10.44
C SER A 171 -3.42 -9.48 -10.07
N LYS A 172 -4.60 -9.71 -10.69
CA LYS A 172 -5.86 -9.04 -10.34
C LYS A 172 -6.45 -9.52 -9.03
N ALA A 173 -6.14 -10.75 -8.61
CA ALA A 173 -6.64 -11.33 -7.38
C ALA A 173 -5.60 -11.44 -6.26
N TYR A 174 -4.32 -11.50 -6.61
CA TYR A 174 -3.22 -11.66 -5.68
C TYR A 174 -2.17 -10.59 -5.88
N VAL A 175 -1.56 -10.14 -4.79
CA VAL A 175 -0.38 -9.27 -4.85
C VAL A 175 0.85 -10.13 -5.16
N ILE A 176 1.49 -9.81 -6.28
CA ILE A 176 2.76 -10.41 -6.70
C ILE A 176 3.88 -9.52 -6.18
N ASN A 177 4.90 -10.14 -5.59
CA ASN A 177 6.06 -9.38 -5.12
C ASN A 177 6.91 -9.00 -6.34
N PRO A 178 7.05 -7.72 -6.65
CA PRO A 178 7.63 -7.30 -7.92
C PRO A 178 9.18 -7.40 -7.90
N LYS A 179 9.78 -7.69 -6.72
CA LYS A 179 11.22 -8.00 -6.58
C LYS A 179 11.60 -9.44 -6.95
N TRP A 180 10.62 -10.30 -7.19
CA TRP A 180 10.87 -11.71 -7.41
C TRP A 180 11.23 -11.97 -8.87
N ASN A 181 12.18 -12.88 -9.09
CA ASN A 181 12.48 -13.39 -10.42
C ASN A 181 11.30 -14.21 -10.96
N MET A 182 11.30 -14.46 -12.28
CA MET A 182 10.17 -15.12 -12.94
C MET A 182 9.87 -16.51 -12.35
N ASP A 183 10.87 -17.33 -12.07
CA ASP A 183 10.65 -18.67 -11.50
C ASP A 183 9.91 -18.61 -10.16
N THR A 184 10.30 -17.66 -9.30
CA THR A 184 9.66 -17.45 -8.00
C THR A 184 8.23 -16.93 -8.18
N VAL A 185 8.01 -16.03 -9.15
CA VAL A 185 6.67 -15.56 -9.52
C VAL A 185 5.82 -16.73 -10.00
N LEU A 186 6.25 -17.51 -10.99
CA LEU A 186 5.50 -18.65 -11.51
C LEU A 186 5.20 -19.68 -10.42
N HIS A 187 6.14 -19.95 -9.50
CA HIS A 187 5.87 -20.80 -8.35
C HIS A 187 4.74 -20.25 -7.47
N GLN A 188 4.75 -18.95 -7.19
CA GLN A 188 3.69 -18.27 -6.45
C GLN A 188 2.34 -18.37 -7.20
N ILE A 189 2.33 -18.09 -8.50
CA ILE A 189 1.14 -18.12 -9.35
C ILE A 189 0.49 -19.51 -9.31
N ARG A 190 1.29 -20.56 -9.49
CA ARG A 190 0.81 -21.96 -9.41
C ARG A 190 0.14 -22.24 -8.06
N VAL A 191 0.77 -21.86 -6.95
CA VAL A 191 0.21 -22.08 -5.61
C VAL A 191 -1.11 -21.34 -5.43
N HIS A 192 -1.20 -20.08 -5.88
CA HIS A 192 -2.43 -19.29 -5.79
C HIS A 192 -3.56 -19.89 -6.62
N LEU A 193 -3.27 -20.36 -7.83
CA LEU A 193 -4.23 -21.06 -8.68
C LEU A 193 -4.75 -22.34 -8.01
N SER A 194 -3.84 -23.21 -7.55
CA SER A 194 -4.22 -24.47 -6.88
C SER A 194 -5.04 -24.23 -5.61
N ALA A 195 -4.65 -23.25 -4.79
CA ALA A 195 -5.40 -22.92 -3.57
C ALA A 195 -6.78 -22.32 -3.87
N THR A 196 -6.90 -21.52 -4.94
CA THR A 196 -8.20 -20.99 -5.38
C THR A 196 -9.08 -22.09 -5.99
N ALA A 197 -8.48 -23.06 -6.71
CA ALA A 197 -9.19 -24.21 -7.23
C ALA A 197 -9.80 -25.02 -6.07
N ALA A 198 -8.99 -25.32 -5.05
CA ALA A 198 -9.44 -26.00 -3.83
C ALA A 198 -10.57 -25.22 -3.12
N TYR A 199 -10.47 -23.89 -3.05
CA TYR A 199 -11.54 -23.03 -2.52
C TYR A 199 -12.86 -23.27 -3.27
N TYR A 200 -12.86 -23.23 -4.60
CA TYR A 200 -14.07 -23.45 -5.40
C TYR A 200 -14.58 -24.90 -5.34
N GLU A 201 -13.71 -25.90 -5.25
CA GLU A 201 -14.10 -27.29 -5.02
C GLU A 201 -14.80 -27.48 -3.67
N MET A 202 -14.33 -26.79 -2.61
CA MET A 202 -15.00 -26.80 -1.31
C MET A 202 -16.39 -26.16 -1.39
N LEU A 203 -16.54 -25.04 -2.11
CA LEU A 203 -17.85 -24.43 -2.35
C LEU A 203 -18.79 -25.36 -3.13
N ALA A 204 -18.28 -26.07 -4.15
CA ALA A 204 -19.06 -27.04 -4.91
C ALA A 204 -19.61 -28.17 -4.02
N LYS A 205 -18.86 -28.56 -2.99
CA LYS A 205 -19.26 -29.55 -1.96
C LYS A 205 -20.18 -28.98 -0.87
N GLY A 206 -20.60 -27.72 -0.97
CA GLY A 206 -21.50 -27.07 -0.01
C GLY A 206 -20.81 -26.51 1.23
N VAL A 207 -19.48 -26.42 1.26
CA VAL A 207 -18.77 -25.78 2.39
C VAL A 207 -19.07 -24.26 2.38
N PRO A 208 -19.44 -23.66 3.51
CA PRO A 208 -19.67 -22.22 3.60
C PRO A 208 -18.43 -21.40 3.22
N ARG A 209 -18.63 -20.24 2.57
CA ARG A 209 -17.55 -19.34 2.14
C ARG A 209 -16.62 -18.91 3.27
N GLU A 210 -17.18 -18.75 4.47
CA GLU A 210 -16.43 -18.30 5.65
C GLU A 210 -15.43 -19.33 6.19
N ASP A 211 -15.67 -20.60 5.90
CA ASP A 211 -14.79 -21.73 6.24
C ASP A 211 -13.88 -22.08 5.06
N ALA A 212 -14.43 -22.16 3.84
CA ALA A 212 -13.67 -22.48 2.64
C ALA A 212 -12.49 -21.52 2.43
N ARG A 213 -12.66 -20.23 2.72
CA ARG A 213 -11.60 -19.22 2.55
C ARG A 213 -10.34 -19.45 3.38
N LEU A 214 -10.35 -20.37 4.36
CA LEU A 214 -9.16 -20.70 5.16
C LEU A 214 -8.02 -21.26 4.31
N VAL A 215 -8.31 -21.81 3.13
CA VAL A 215 -7.28 -22.31 2.20
C VAL A 215 -6.66 -21.21 1.34
N LEU A 216 -7.24 -20.00 1.31
CA LEU A 216 -6.78 -18.92 0.44
C LEU A 216 -5.47 -18.30 0.96
N PRO A 217 -4.45 -18.12 0.11
CA PRO A 217 -3.19 -17.49 0.49
C PRO A 217 -3.39 -16.02 0.92
N HIS A 218 -2.62 -15.56 1.90
CA HIS A 218 -2.72 -14.20 2.43
C HIS A 218 -2.34 -13.09 1.42
N ALA A 219 -1.73 -13.45 0.29
CA ALA A 219 -1.46 -12.52 -0.80
C ALA A 219 -2.75 -12.05 -1.52
N VAL A 220 -3.90 -12.66 -1.23
CA VAL A 220 -5.19 -12.28 -1.83
C VAL A 220 -5.48 -10.79 -1.59
N ARG A 221 -5.91 -10.10 -2.65
CA ARG A 221 -6.24 -8.68 -2.61
C ARG A 221 -7.49 -8.42 -1.79
N THR A 222 -7.50 -7.28 -1.15
CA THR A 222 -8.62 -6.75 -0.39
C THR A 222 -8.72 -5.26 -0.64
N ARG A 223 -9.95 -4.77 -0.73
CA ARG A 223 -10.23 -3.34 -0.62
C ARG A 223 -10.46 -2.96 0.84
N VAL A 224 -9.88 -1.86 1.28
CA VAL A 224 -10.08 -1.30 2.62
C VAL A 224 -10.27 0.20 2.51
N VAL A 225 -11.35 0.70 3.09
CA VAL A 225 -11.51 2.12 3.39
C VAL A 225 -10.96 2.34 4.79
N PHE A 226 -10.09 3.32 4.95
CA PHE A 226 -9.59 3.68 6.28
C PHE A 226 -9.55 5.19 6.48
N THR A 227 -9.79 5.60 7.72
CA THR A 227 -9.84 7.00 8.13
C THR A 227 -8.88 7.23 9.28
N MET A 228 -8.03 8.25 9.17
CA MET A 228 -7.09 8.68 10.21
C MET A 228 -7.13 10.20 10.34
N ASN A 229 -6.86 10.71 11.53
CA ASN A 229 -6.62 12.14 11.71
C ASN A 229 -5.15 12.50 11.36
N ALA A 230 -4.84 13.80 11.20
CA ALA A 230 -3.50 14.23 10.81
C ALA A 230 -2.44 13.86 11.86
N ARG A 231 -2.81 13.78 13.15
CA ARG A 231 -1.88 13.35 14.20
C ARG A 231 -1.46 11.90 14.01
N GLU A 232 -2.40 10.98 13.84
CA GLU A 232 -2.09 9.56 13.59
C GLU A 232 -1.25 9.43 12.31
N LEU A 233 -1.60 10.16 11.24
CA LEU A 233 -0.83 10.13 9.99
C LEU A 233 0.61 10.62 10.18
N LEU A 234 0.79 11.80 10.78
CA LEU A 234 2.08 12.50 10.86
C LEU A 234 3.00 11.92 11.95
N GLU A 235 2.45 11.55 13.10
CA GLU A 235 3.24 11.15 14.27
C GLU A 235 3.36 9.63 14.46
N SER A 236 2.53 8.82 13.78
CA SER A 236 2.49 7.36 13.98
C SER A 236 2.58 6.60 12.65
N PHE A 237 1.56 6.66 11.80
CA PHE A 237 1.45 5.84 10.60
C PHE A 237 2.59 6.07 9.60
N LEU A 238 2.77 7.29 9.11
CA LEU A 238 3.83 7.61 8.15
C LEU A 238 5.24 7.35 8.74
N PRO A 239 5.56 7.79 9.98
CA PRO A 239 6.84 7.48 10.62
C PRO A 239 7.17 5.99 10.72
N LEU A 240 6.16 5.16 11.00
CA LEU A 240 6.31 3.71 11.15
C LEU A 240 6.42 2.99 9.81
N ARG A 241 5.66 3.44 8.81
CA ARG A 241 5.44 2.65 7.57
C ARG A 241 6.25 3.15 6.38
N MET A 242 6.71 4.40 6.35
CA MET A 242 7.61 4.90 5.30
C MET A 242 9.07 4.45 5.48
N CYS A 243 9.41 3.83 6.60
CA CYS A 243 10.77 3.38 6.90
C CYS A 243 11.20 2.20 6.01
N SER A 244 12.47 2.14 5.62
CA SER A 244 13.07 1.02 4.87
C SER A 244 12.95 -0.34 5.59
N HIS A 245 12.81 -0.34 6.92
CA HIS A 245 12.59 -1.55 7.73
C HIS A 245 11.15 -2.06 7.70
N ALA A 246 10.18 -1.23 7.28
CA ALA A 246 8.81 -1.72 7.08
C ALA A 246 8.77 -2.75 5.95
N GLN A 247 7.80 -3.65 5.96
CA GLN A 247 7.61 -4.55 4.82
C GLN A 247 7.26 -3.72 3.56
N TRP A 248 7.77 -4.13 2.40
CA TRP A 248 7.76 -3.30 1.19
C TRP A 248 6.36 -2.85 0.75
N GLU A 249 5.35 -3.71 0.89
CA GLU A 249 3.99 -3.43 0.42
C GLU A 249 3.31 -2.35 1.27
N ILE A 250 3.38 -2.47 2.61
CA ILE A 250 2.86 -1.41 3.50
C ILE A 250 3.67 -0.12 3.38
N ARG A 251 4.97 -0.22 3.04
CA ARG A 251 5.78 0.96 2.74
C ARG A 251 5.29 1.66 1.48
N MET A 252 5.04 0.94 0.39
CA MET A 252 4.44 1.52 -0.82
C MET A 252 3.08 2.16 -0.54
N LEU A 253 2.24 1.51 0.28
CA LEU A 253 0.96 2.07 0.73
C LEU A 253 1.16 3.40 1.48
N ALA A 254 2.09 3.45 2.43
CA ALA A 254 2.34 4.65 3.23
C ALA A 254 2.89 5.81 2.39
N TRP A 255 3.81 5.56 1.46
CA TRP A 255 4.27 6.58 0.52
C TRP A 255 3.16 7.07 -0.41
N SER A 256 2.28 6.17 -0.87
CA SER A 256 1.12 6.55 -1.67
C SER A 256 0.13 7.42 -0.88
N VAL A 257 -0.06 7.13 0.42
CA VAL A 257 -0.86 7.97 1.33
C VAL A 257 -0.23 9.36 1.46
N TYR A 258 1.10 9.42 1.70
CA TYR A 258 1.83 10.69 1.76
C TYR A 258 1.65 11.53 0.48
N ASP A 259 1.76 10.90 -0.70
CA ASP A 259 1.60 11.59 -1.99
C ASP A 259 0.20 12.17 -2.18
N GLN A 260 -0.84 11.53 -1.63
CA GLN A 260 -2.20 12.09 -1.65
C GLN A 260 -2.34 13.26 -0.67
N LEU A 261 -1.69 13.19 0.48
CA LEU A 261 -1.79 14.19 1.55
C LEU A 261 -1.10 15.51 1.17
N VAL A 262 0.11 15.45 0.61
CA VAL A 262 0.87 16.66 0.21
C VAL A 262 0.19 17.40 -0.94
N LYS A 263 -0.57 16.71 -1.79
CA LYS A 263 -1.36 17.36 -2.86
C LYS A 263 -2.48 18.25 -2.31
N VAL A 264 -3.05 17.90 -1.15
CA VAL A 264 -4.21 18.63 -0.59
C VAL A 264 -3.82 19.61 0.51
N HIS A 265 -2.88 19.26 1.40
CA HIS A 265 -2.43 20.13 2.49
C HIS A 265 -0.89 20.05 2.68
N PRO A 266 -0.12 20.61 1.73
CA PRO A 266 1.35 20.63 1.83
C PRO A 266 1.84 21.31 3.12
N GLU A 267 1.13 22.30 3.64
CA GLU A 267 1.49 23.04 4.86
C GLU A 267 1.64 22.11 6.07
N ILE A 268 0.78 21.10 6.17
CA ILE A 268 0.79 20.10 7.25
C ILE A 268 1.80 19.00 6.94
N PHE A 269 1.75 18.43 5.73
CA PHE A 269 2.42 17.16 5.45
C PHE A 269 3.80 17.28 4.80
N GLN A 270 4.24 18.46 4.35
CA GLN A 270 5.59 18.62 3.80
C GLN A 270 6.69 18.17 4.77
N TYR A 271 6.45 18.27 6.08
CA TYR A 271 7.39 17.87 7.14
C TYR A 271 7.24 16.41 7.60
N ALA A 272 6.25 15.68 7.07
CA ALA A 272 6.01 14.29 7.41
C ALA A 272 7.11 13.38 6.83
N GLY A 273 7.29 12.19 7.39
CA GLY A 273 8.27 11.23 6.89
C GLY A 273 8.48 10.08 7.85
N PRO A 274 9.42 9.16 7.54
CA PRO A 274 9.84 8.12 8.46
C PRO A 274 10.42 8.72 9.76
N ARG A 275 10.54 7.91 10.81
CA ARG A 275 11.02 8.36 12.14
C ARG A 275 12.28 9.24 12.11
N CYS A 276 13.23 9.00 11.21
CA CYS A 276 14.43 9.84 11.08
C CYS A 276 14.09 11.30 10.74
N VAL A 277 13.13 11.52 9.84
CA VAL A 277 12.67 12.86 9.44
C VAL A 277 11.84 13.48 10.55
N LEU A 278 10.90 12.73 11.14
CA LEU A 278 10.07 13.23 12.25
C LEU A 278 10.93 13.69 13.43
N GLN A 279 11.90 12.88 13.87
CA GLN A 279 12.75 13.21 15.02
C GLN A 279 13.70 14.36 14.71
N GLU A 280 14.32 14.36 13.52
CA GLU A 280 15.18 15.44 13.09
C GLU A 280 14.41 16.78 13.08
N ASN A 281 13.19 16.82 12.54
CA ASN A 281 12.37 18.04 12.51
C ASN A 281 11.95 18.55 13.89
N ARG A 282 12.03 17.73 14.95
CA ARG A 282 11.74 18.14 16.34
C ARG A 282 12.94 18.75 17.07
N VAL A 283 14.16 18.49 16.61
CA VAL A 283 15.38 19.01 17.26
C VAL A 283 15.98 20.21 16.54
N ARG A 284 15.53 20.49 15.31
CA ARG A 284 16.00 21.64 14.52
C ARG A 284 15.30 22.94 14.93
N VAL A 285 15.99 24.05 14.67
CA VAL A 285 15.40 25.40 14.79
C VAL A 285 14.30 25.58 13.75
N GLU A 286 14.61 25.27 12.49
CA GLU A 286 13.65 25.27 11.39
C GLU A 286 13.45 23.84 10.85
N PRO A 287 12.23 23.30 10.91
CA PRO A 287 11.88 22.04 10.27
C PRO A 287 12.13 22.08 8.77
N CYS A 288 12.55 20.95 8.22
CA CYS A 288 12.79 20.81 6.80
C CYS A 288 11.76 19.88 6.15
N SER A 289 11.39 20.18 4.90
CA SER A 289 10.48 19.32 4.14
C SER A 289 11.14 17.99 3.79
N LEU A 290 10.32 16.95 3.59
CA LEU A 290 10.77 15.63 3.17
C LEU A 290 11.50 15.68 1.83
N ASP A 291 10.98 16.47 0.88
CA ASP A 291 11.60 16.64 -0.44
C ASP A 291 12.99 17.26 -0.34
N ALA A 292 13.19 18.23 0.55
CA ALA A 292 14.50 18.82 0.76
C ALA A 292 15.50 17.81 1.35
N TYR A 293 15.08 16.86 2.20
CA TYR A 293 15.93 15.72 2.60
C TYR A 293 16.25 14.78 1.43
N LEU A 294 15.23 14.43 0.63
CA LEU A 294 15.39 13.55 -0.53
C LEU A 294 16.35 14.16 -1.58
N LEU A 295 16.23 15.45 -1.86
CA LEU A 295 17.08 16.20 -2.79
C LEU A 295 18.47 16.54 -2.20
N GLY A 296 18.65 16.42 -0.89
CA GLY A 296 19.91 16.75 -0.21
C GLY A 296 20.15 18.23 0.02
N GLN A 297 19.08 19.01 -0.01
CA GLN A 297 19.06 20.40 0.41
C GLN A 297 19.06 20.52 1.96
N CYS A 298 18.64 19.46 2.66
CA CYS A 298 18.74 19.35 4.11
C CYS A 298 19.56 18.14 4.55
N VAL A 299 20.44 18.37 5.52
CA VAL A 299 21.28 17.35 6.17
C VAL A 299 20.73 16.96 7.53
N PHE A 300 20.88 15.69 7.90
CA PHE A 300 20.54 15.18 9.22
C PHE A 300 21.59 15.60 10.26
N THR A 301 21.14 16.05 11.42
CA THR A 301 21.97 16.43 12.57
C THR A 301 21.98 15.35 13.66
N ILE A 302 20.98 14.47 13.71
CA ILE A 302 21.01 13.29 14.58
C ILE A 302 22.20 12.36 14.25
N GLU A 303 22.81 11.76 15.26
CA GLU A 303 23.95 10.83 15.06
C GLU A 303 23.52 9.50 14.43
N ARG A 304 22.35 9.01 14.83
CA ARG A 304 21.70 7.81 14.31
C ARG A 304 20.20 8.04 14.27
N CYS A 305 19.51 7.38 13.35
CA CYS A 305 18.06 7.29 13.41
C CYS A 305 17.61 6.23 14.43
N PRO A 306 16.30 6.13 14.75
CA PRO A 306 15.77 5.10 15.65
C PRO A 306 16.03 3.66 15.23
N GLU A 307 16.27 3.44 13.93
CA GLU A 307 16.65 2.13 13.38
C GLU A 307 18.17 1.93 13.34
N LEU A 308 18.92 2.75 14.07
CA LEU A 308 20.37 2.68 14.26
C LEU A 308 21.22 2.97 13.01
N VAL A 309 20.62 3.41 11.91
CA VAL A 309 21.34 3.86 10.71
C VAL A 309 22.20 5.08 11.06
N PRO A 310 23.53 5.04 10.85
CA PRO A 310 24.42 6.17 11.11
C PRO A 310 24.06 7.39 10.24
N ARG A 311 24.27 8.61 10.76
CA ARG A 311 23.99 9.88 10.08
C ARG A 311 24.32 9.89 8.59
N LYS A 312 25.54 9.47 8.25
CA LYS A 312 26.06 9.41 6.86
C LYS A 312 25.21 8.55 5.92
N GLY A 313 24.51 7.53 6.45
CA GLY A 313 23.67 6.61 5.70
C GLY A 313 22.18 6.94 5.71
N ILE A 314 21.70 7.86 6.57
CA ILE A 314 20.26 8.13 6.74
C ILE A 314 19.64 8.60 5.42
N GLN A 315 20.32 9.50 4.71
CA GLN A 315 19.78 10.06 3.46
C GLN A 315 19.66 9.00 2.35
N ASN A 316 20.68 8.15 2.18
CA ASN A 316 20.63 7.07 1.20
C ASN A 316 19.54 6.05 1.56
N CYS A 317 19.40 5.74 2.86
CA CYS A 317 18.32 4.89 3.36
C CYS A 317 16.93 5.50 3.12
N LEU A 318 16.77 6.82 3.27
CA LEU A 318 15.54 7.54 2.97
C LEU A 318 15.18 7.47 1.48
N ARG A 319 16.16 7.72 0.60
CA ARG A 319 15.99 7.59 -0.86
C ARG A 319 15.60 6.17 -1.25
N TYR A 320 16.28 5.17 -0.68
CA TYR A 320 15.94 3.76 -0.86
C TYR A 320 14.50 3.45 -0.42
N ALA A 321 14.06 4.03 0.70
CA ALA A 321 12.72 3.81 1.19
C ALA A 321 11.63 4.42 0.28
N ARG A 322 11.92 5.56 -0.37
CA ARG A 322 11.03 6.25 -1.31
C ARG A 322 10.94 5.55 -2.66
N ASP A 323 12.08 5.07 -3.16
CA ASP A 323 12.20 4.54 -4.52
C ASP A 323 11.27 3.34 -4.74
N SER A 324 10.14 3.62 -5.42
CA SER A 324 9.17 2.60 -5.79
C SER A 324 9.46 1.94 -7.14
N SER A 325 10.30 2.57 -7.98
CA SER A 325 10.78 2.02 -9.26
C SER A 325 11.63 0.77 -9.05
N ARG A 326 12.40 0.69 -7.96
CA ARG A 326 13.11 -0.53 -7.55
C ARG A 326 12.23 -1.71 -7.14
N TYR A 327 10.91 -1.50 -7.04
CA TYR A 327 10.00 -2.62 -6.96
C TYR A 327 9.75 -3.24 -8.35
N ALA A 328 9.86 -2.46 -9.44
CA ALA A 328 9.74 -2.95 -10.82
C ALA A 328 11.09 -3.36 -11.45
N GLU A 329 12.20 -2.81 -10.98
CA GLU A 329 13.54 -3.11 -11.47
C GLU A 329 14.45 -3.58 -10.33
N ASP A 330 14.77 -4.87 -10.31
CA ASP A 330 16.00 -5.37 -9.69
C ASP A 330 16.56 -6.53 -10.52
N LYS A 331 17.04 -6.20 -11.73
CA LYS A 331 18.06 -6.99 -12.41
C LYS A 331 19.33 -6.15 -12.36
N THR A 332 20.34 -6.65 -11.66
CA THR A 332 21.74 -6.16 -11.59
C THR A 332 22.11 -5.15 -10.49
N ALA A 333 22.17 -5.61 -9.24
CA ALA A 333 23.21 -5.29 -8.25
C ALA A 333 23.01 -6.19 -7.02
N SER A 334 23.91 -7.03 -6.53
CA SER A 334 25.34 -7.24 -6.75
C SER A 334 25.68 -8.59 -6.10
N ALA A 335 26.84 -9.15 -6.49
CA ALA A 335 27.51 -10.32 -5.94
C ALA A 335 27.63 -10.35 -4.40
#